data_AF-A0A9D9J0X8-F1
#
_entry.id   AF-A0A9D9J0X8-F1
#
_cell.length_a   1.000
_cell.length_b   1.000
_cell.length_c   1.000
_cell.angle_alpha   90.00
_cell.angle_beta   90.00
_cell.angle_gamma   90.00
#
_symmetry.space_group_name_H-M   'P 1'
#
loop_
_entity.id
_entity.type
_entity.pdbx_description
1 polymer ?
#
loop_
_entity_poly.entity_id
_entity_poly.type
_entity_poly.pdbx_seq_one_letter_code
_entity_poly.pdbx_strand_id
1 'polypeptide(L)'
;MKNFLLLPLAICCCAACTQTPEPDDEPFVITFDSTEINVSAEGGYARAPYSFTGSRDNISSIGVDCPSSWITEKIYDVPGEIIVSVEANPDTTDRVAVLNVGWYGGSETVYVMQDGRDPSSPDIPDDGEDAIFEITVNQIKESSVIYSVYPSDTQMTYLNLLMDKASYDMFEDEDTRFANDMAYFNQVAQANGMSLEELLRQNLKTGNTIGVSVTSLTPDTEYCIYVYGVTSEAERLTGYVPEFFVTESVPFVDIDFDLNPTVNGNHVVIEAIPSDDTVPYVMDAYSGRGIDGEWLKESYQTYINDVINIYTMLGQSAADAVKSIAHVGPDAIEADLNPNSDYTAFAVSISLSGYLNSEVSTKDFSTGSAQPSDNVITIEITKLEPDYAEYAIYTTNNDQYALAALDSRQVEGMADDQIIAALINNNLITLVNGDVTGSLYPLASGTEYVMFAFGYSGGTVTTGLVKEYFTTPSGGTSSVGAGRLNLKLDRETPVPVLTDYKINKK
;
A
#
# COMPACT_ATOMS: atom_id res chain seq x y z
N MET A 1 50.17 10.22 -61.33
CA MET A 1 50.80 11.07 -60.30
C MET A 1 50.46 10.48 -58.94
N LYS A 2 51.47 10.17 -58.14
CA LYS A 2 51.33 9.85 -56.71
C LYS A 2 50.80 11.11 -55.98
N ASN A 3 50.03 10.95 -54.92
CA ASN A 3 50.47 11.42 -53.60
C ASN A 3 49.58 10.88 -52.47
N PHE A 4 50.29 10.19 -51.58
CA PHE A 4 49.95 9.94 -50.19
C PHE A 4 50.12 11.23 -49.35
N LEU A 5 49.56 11.19 -48.14
CA LEU A 5 50.21 11.49 -46.84
C LEU A 5 49.62 12.67 -46.01
N LEU A 6 49.17 12.27 -44.81
CA LEU A 6 49.30 12.90 -43.48
C LEU A 6 48.37 14.03 -42.98
N LEU A 7 47.95 13.79 -41.72
CA LEU A 7 47.21 14.59 -40.73
C LEU A 7 47.65 16.05 -40.57
N PRO A 8 46.79 16.92 -39.98
CA PRO A 8 47.07 17.33 -38.60
C PRO A 8 45.85 17.50 -37.66
N LEU A 9 46.19 17.45 -36.38
CA LEU A 9 45.44 17.67 -35.15
C LEU A 9 45.54 19.15 -34.71
N ALA A 10 44.55 19.63 -33.92
CA ALA A 10 44.61 20.73 -32.94
C ALA A 10 44.66 22.20 -33.47
N ILE A 11 44.09 23.25 -32.85
CA ILE A 11 43.39 23.48 -31.56
C ILE A 11 42.70 24.89 -31.63
N CYS A 12 41.51 24.98 -31.01
CA CYS A 12 40.92 26.08 -30.23
C CYS A 12 40.92 27.56 -30.69
N CYS A 13 39.73 28.16 -30.76
CA CYS A 13 39.42 29.51 -30.26
C CYS A 13 37.93 29.60 -29.89
N CYS A 14 37.65 30.07 -28.67
CA CYS A 14 36.36 30.09 -27.99
C CYS A 14 35.38 31.13 -28.54
N ALA A 15 34.07 30.81 -28.52
CA ALA A 15 32.98 31.78 -28.46
C ALA A 15 31.85 31.19 -27.58
N ALA A 16 31.30 32.04 -26.74
CA ALA A 16 30.51 31.73 -25.54
C ALA A 16 29.28 30.83 -25.80
N CYS A 17 29.14 29.80 -24.95
CA CYS A 17 27.91 29.02 -24.82
C CYS A 17 26.80 29.90 -24.24
N THR A 18 25.72 30.10 -24.97
CA THR A 18 24.41 30.38 -24.38
C THR A 18 23.81 29.04 -23.97
N GLN A 19 23.78 28.75 -22.67
CA GLN A 19 23.03 27.63 -22.13
C GLN A 19 21.53 27.88 -22.35
N THR A 20 20.86 26.87 -22.90
CA THR A 20 19.40 26.72 -22.85
C THR A 20 19.02 26.48 -21.38
N PRO A 21 17.99 27.15 -20.83
CA PRO A 21 17.63 26.97 -19.41
C PRO A 21 17.10 25.54 -19.19
N GLU A 22 17.59 24.90 -18.12
CA GLU A 22 17.12 23.61 -17.62
C GLU A 22 15.72 23.73 -16.97
N PRO A 23 14.93 22.64 -16.91
CA PRO A 23 13.63 22.63 -16.26
C PRO A 23 13.79 22.39 -14.76
N ASP A 24 14.21 23.42 -14.01
CA ASP A 24 14.01 23.51 -12.56
C ASP A 24 14.42 24.91 -12.08
N ASP A 25 13.46 25.82 -11.93
CA ASP A 25 13.61 27.09 -11.19
C ASP A 25 12.22 27.77 -11.05
N GLU A 26 11.21 27.04 -10.54
CA GLU A 26 10.07 27.76 -9.96
C GLU A 26 10.54 28.42 -8.65
N PRO A 27 10.33 29.74 -8.46
CA PRO A 27 10.79 30.41 -7.26
C PRO A 27 10.12 29.80 -6.04
N PHE A 28 10.91 29.51 -5.00
CA PHE A 28 10.38 29.11 -3.71
C PHE A 28 9.65 30.30 -3.08
N VAL A 29 8.33 30.20 -2.99
CA VAL A 29 7.46 31.27 -2.47
C VAL A 29 6.66 30.71 -1.32
N ILE A 30 6.65 31.44 -0.19
CA ILE A 30 5.80 31.17 0.97
C ILE A 30 4.62 32.14 0.95
N THR A 31 3.43 31.63 1.22
CA THR A 31 2.18 32.42 1.37
C THR A 31 1.52 32.07 2.69
N PHE A 32 1.38 33.05 3.58
CA PHE A 32 0.67 32.87 4.85
C PHE A 32 -0.84 32.97 4.66
N ASP A 33 -1.60 32.15 5.41
CA ASP A 33 -3.07 32.23 5.41
C ASP A 33 -3.54 33.52 6.12
N SER A 34 -2.80 33.95 7.14
CA SER A 34 -2.94 35.22 7.83
C SER A 34 -1.58 35.72 8.34
N THR A 35 -1.38 37.03 8.31
CA THR A 35 -0.22 37.69 8.95
C THR A 35 -0.56 38.30 10.30
N GLU A 36 -1.79 38.17 10.79
CA GLU A 36 -2.23 38.60 12.12
C GLU A 36 -2.79 37.42 12.90
N ILE A 37 -2.24 37.16 14.08
CA ILE A 37 -2.62 36.07 14.98
C ILE A 37 -3.04 36.65 16.31
N ASN A 38 -4.28 36.40 16.72
CA ASN A 38 -4.81 36.88 18.00
C ASN A 38 -4.60 35.83 19.09
N VAL A 39 -4.13 36.25 20.25
CA VAL A 39 -3.88 35.42 21.44
C VAL A 39 -4.52 36.09 22.64
N SER A 40 -5.14 35.32 23.52
CA SER A 40 -5.72 35.87 24.75
C SER A 40 -4.63 36.35 25.71
N ALA A 41 -5.04 37.13 26.73
CA ALA A 41 -4.13 37.56 27.79
C ALA A 41 -3.48 36.41 28.58
N GLU A 42 -4.02 35.19 28.50
CA GLU A 42 -3.48 34.00 29.18
C GLU A 42 -2.21 33.47 28.51
N GLY A 43 -1.96 33.81 27.24
CA GLY A 43 -0.84 33.28 26.48
C GLY A 43 -1.16 31.92 25.85
N GLY A 44 -0.14 31.12 25.59
CA GLY A 44 -0.26 29.84 24.86
C GLY A 44 0.61 29.82 23.62
N TYR A 45 0.19 29.11 22.57
CA TYR A 45 0.94 29.06 21.31
C TYR A 45 0.25 29.88 20.21
N ALA A 46 1.01 30.74 19.53
CA ALA A 46 0.57 31.44 18.34
C ALA A 46 1.05 30.70 17.09
N ARG A 47 0.13 30.46 16.15
CA ARG A 47 0.35 29.67 14.93
C ARG A 47 0.16 30.50 13.67
N ALA A 48 1.16 30.48 12.79
CA ALA A 48 1.15 31.12 11.48
C ALA A 48 1.22 30.05 10.39
N PRO A 49 0.09 29.48 9.95
CA PRO A 49 0.07 28.53 8.84
C PRO A 49 0.47 29.21 7.53
N TYR A 50 1.21 28.48 6.71
CA TYR A 50 1.64 28.93 5.39
C TYR A 50 1.63 27.80 4.37
N SER A 51 1.44 28.15 3.12
CA SER A 51 1.64 27.27 1.96
C SER A 51 2.90 27.68 1.20
N PHE A 52 3.46 26.79 0.39
CA PHE A 52 4.62 27.12 -0.45
C PHE A 52 4.56 26.46 -1.83
N THR A 53 5.20 27.09 -2.80
CA THR A 53 5.49 26.54 -4.13
C THR A 53 7.00 26.34 -4.31
N GLY A 54 7.44 25.37 -5.12
CA GLY A 54 8.85 25.06 -5.36
C GLY A 54 9.38 23.82 -4.60
N SER A 55 10.68 23.52 -4.72
CA SER A 55 11.30 22.30 -4.16
C SER A 55 11.33 22.29 -2.62
N ARG A 56 11.02 21.12 -2.04
CA ARG A 56 10.96 20.86 -0.59
C ARG A 56 12.34 20.99 0.10
N ASP A 57 13.43 20.80 -0.64
CA ASP A 57 14.80 20.89 -0.10
C ASP A 57 15.16 22.30 0.38
N ASN A 58 14.43 23.33 -0.09
CA ASN A 58 14.66 24.74 0.25
C ASN A 58 14.01 25.18 1.58
N ILE A 59 13.21 24.33 2.22
CA ILE A 59 12.54 24.63 3.51
C ILE A 59 13.56 24.80 4.64
N SER A 60 14.74 24.19 4.50
CA SER A 60 15.88 24.37 5.40
C SER A 60 16.41 25.82 5.50
N SER A 61 15.86 26.74 4.71
CA SER A 61 16.24 28.16 4.69
C SER A 61 15.33 29.10 5.49
N ILE A 62 14.24 28.61 6.09
CA ILE A 62 13.32 29.45 6.89
C ILE A 62 13.96 29.81 8.23
N GLY A 63 13.87 31.08 8.61
CA GLY A 63 14.30 31.60 9.91
C GLY A 63 13.29 32.58 10.47
N VAL A 64 13.10 32.56 11.79
CA VAL A 64 12.19 33.47 12.51
C VAL A 64 12.96 34.26 13.54
N ASP A 65 13.04 35.57 13.35
CA ASP A 65 13.55 36.50 14.35
C ASP A 65 12.41 37.23 15.04
N CYS A 66 12.51 37.38 16.35
CA CYS A 66 11.51 38.09 17.15
C CYS A 66 12.21 38.68 18.38
N PRO A 67 12.20 40.02 18.55
CA PRO A 67 12.88 40.69 19.65
C PRO A 67 12.07 40.69 20.96
N SER A 68 10.78 40.33 20.92
CA SER A 68 9.92 40.29 22.10
C SER A 68 10.32 39.14 23.04
N SER A 69 10.70 39.44 24.27
CA SER A 69 11.17 38.44 25.24
C SER A 69 10.07 37.51 25.76
N TRP A 70 8.81 37.93 25.68
CA TRP A 70 7.62 37.13 26.02
C TRP A 70 7.22 36.16 24.89
N ILE A 71 8.00 36.15 23.80
CA ILE A 71 7.98 35.11 22.79
C ILE A 71 9.22 34.24 23.01
N THR A 72 9.04 33.04 23.55
CA THR A 72 10.14 32.23 24.08
C THR A 72 10.63 31.21 23.05
N GLU A 73 9.81 30.20 22.76
CA GLU A 73 10.11 29.17 21.77
C GLU A 73 9.67 29.60 20.37
N LYS A 74 10.47 29.24 19.36
CA LYS A 74 10.20 29.52 17.94
C LYS A 74 10.44 28.23 17.17
N ILE A 75 9.38 27.69 16.60
CA ILE A 75 9.37 26.40 15.92
C ILE A 75 8.97 26.68 14.47
N TYR A 76 9.88 26.41 13.55
CA TYR A 76 9.75 26.77 12.14
C TYR A 76 10.55 25.83 11.22
N ASP A 77 11.05 24.73 11.76
CA ASP A 77 11.68 23.61 11.06
C ASP A 77 10.66 22.70 10.37
N VAL A 78 9.38 23.04 10.47
CA VAL A 78 8.26 22.25 9.95
C VAL A 78 7.67 22.93 8.72
N PRO A 79 7.58 22.21 7.59
CA PRO A 79 6.84 22.67 6.42
C PRO A 79 5.39 23.00 6.76
N GLY A 80 4.97 24.23 6.47
CA GLY A 80 3.57 24.64 6.46
C GLY A 80 3.07 25.39 7.69
N GLU A 81 3.87 25.53 8.75
CA GLU A 81 3.47 26.32 9.92
C GLU A 81 4.67 26.90 10.68
N ILE A 82 4.52 28.12 11.20
CA ILE A 82 5.43 28.72 12.18
C ILE A 82 4.68 28.83 13.51
N ILE A 83 5.33 28.38 14.58
CA ILE A 83 4.72 28.33 15.91
C ILE A 83 5.64 29.05 16.88
N VAL A 84 5.05 29.90 17.71
CA VAL A 84 5.78 30.56 18.80
C VAL A 84 5.04 30.41 20.11
N SER A 85 5.78 30.20 21.19
CA SER A 85 5.22 30.23 22.55
C SER A 85 5.09 31.68 23.01
N VAL A 86 3.93 32.00 23.60
CA VAL A 86 3.50 33.32 24.03
C VAL A 86 3.24 33.27 25.53
N GLU A 87 4.06 33.97 26.31
CA GLU A 87 3.83 34.09 27.75
C GLU A 87 2.53 34.85 28.05
N ALA A 88 1.93 34.60 29.22
CA ALA A 88 0.78 35.37 29.70
C ALA A 88 1.07 36.88 29.75
N ASN A 89 0.06 37.69 29.43
CA ASN A 89 0.10 39.14 29.54
C ASN A 89 -0.48 39.57 30.90
N PRO A 90 0.35 39.99 31.87
CA PRO A 90 -0.15 40.40 33.18
C PRO A 90 -0.82 41.78 33.15
N ASP A 91 -0.59 42.58 32.10
CA ASP A 91 -1.04 43.96 31.99
C ASP A 91 -2.43 44.07 31.35
N THR A 92 -3.22 45.07 31.74
CA THR A 92 -4.57 45.30 31.18
C THR A 92 -4.56 45.96 29.79
N THR A 93 -3.40 46.02 29.14
CA THR A 93 -3.22 46.64 27.83
C THR A 93 -2.75 45.60 26.84
N ASP A 94 -3.34 45.60 25.66
CA ASP A 94 -2.93 44.76 24.54
C ASP A 94 -1.46 45.00 24.20
N ARG A 95 -0.78 43.94 23.76
CA ARG A 95 0.62 43.99 23.31
C ARG A 95 0.79 43.22 22.02
N VAL A 96 1.77 43.61 21.22
CA VAL A 96 2.01 43.01 19.90
C VAL A 96 3.48 42.59 19.78
N ALA A 97 3.74 41.37 19.31
CA ALA A 97 5.05 40.93 18.88
C ALA A 97 5.12 40.88 17.35
N VAL A 98 6.32 41.14 16.82
CA VAL A 98 6.62 41.13 15.39
C VAL A 98 7.56 39.98 15.11
N LEU A 99 7.07 38.98 14.37
CA LEU A 99 7.85 37.87 13.87
C LEU A 99 8.37 38.24 12.47
N ASN A 100 9.69 38.39 12.35
CA ASN A 100 10.35 38.60 11.07
C ASN A 100 10.72 37.23 10.51
N VAL A 101 9.95 36.76 9.52
CA VAL A 101 10.16 35.48 8.86
C VAL A 101 10.98 35.70 7.60
N GLY A 102 12.12 35.03 7.47
CA GLY A 102 12.95 35.07 6.26
C GLY A 102 13.13 33.67 5.66
N TRP A 103 13.23 33.59 4.34
CA TRP A 103 13.59 32.36 3.61
C TRP A 103 14.44 32.68 2.37
N TYR A 104 14.95 31.65 1.68
CA TYR A 104 15.70 31.88 0.45
C TYR A 104 14.81 32.50 -0.63
N GLY A 105 15.07 33.77 -0.96
CA GLY A 105 14.35 34.51 -2.00
C GLY A 105 13.18 35.39 -1.50
N GLY A 106 12.90 35.42 -0.19
CA GLY A 106 11.81 36.26 0.35
C GLY A 106 11.83 36.44 1.86
N SER A 107 10.93 37.29 2.35
CA SER A 107 10.68 37.50 3.78
C SER A 107 9.27 38.04 3.96
N GLU A 108 8.65 37.74 5.09
CA GLU A 108 7.34 38.24 5.49
C GLU A 108 7.30 38.62 6.97
N THR A 109 6.37 39.49 7.33
CA THR A 109 6.13 39.88 8.72
C THR A 109 4.81 39.31 9.23
N VAL A 110 4.86 38.62 10.37
CA VAL A 110 3.68 38.11 11.08
C VAL A 110 3.55 38.79 12.43
N TYR A 111 2.34 39.21 12.80
CA TYR A 111 2.01 39.92 14.02
C TYR A 111 1.28 38.99 14.99
N VAL A 112 1.81 38.85 16.20
CA VAL A 112 1.13 38.18 17.31
C VAL A 112 0.51 39.27 18.19
N MET A 113 -0.81 39.41 18.11
CA MET A 113 -1.60 40.39 18.85
C MET A 113 -2.14 39.71 20.09
N GLN A 114 -1.67 40.13 21.27
CA GLN A 114 -2.09 39.56 22.53
C GLN A 114 -2.95 40.56 23.31
N ASP A 115 -4.14 40.12 23.72
CA ASP A 115 -5.07 40.95 24.49
C ASP A 115 -4.48 41.38 25.84
N GLY A 116 -4.92 42.54 26.32
CA GLY A 116 -4.73 42.97 27.70
C GLY A 116 -5.57 42.13 28.66
N ARG A 117 -5.02 41.86 29.84
CA ARG A 117 -5.74 41.19 30.92
C ARG A 117 -7.02 41.96 31.30
N ASP A 118 -8.16 41.29 31.34
CA ASP A 118 -9.39 41.88 31.86
C ASP A 118 -9.29 42.08 33.40
N PRO A 119 -9.34 43.32 33.92
CA PRO A 119 -9.23 43.59 35.35
C PRO A 119 -10.43 43.11 36.18
N SER A 120 -11.53 42.70 35.53
CA SER A 120 -12.67 42.04 36.16
C SER A 120 -12.55 40.51 36.18
N SER A 121 -11.59 39.96 35.43
CA SER A 121 -11.22 38.55 35.52
C SER A 121 -10.46 38.31 36.83
N PRO A 122 -10.76 37.25 37.59
CA PRO A 122 -9.96 36.89 38.76
C PRO A 122 -8.47 36.84 38.40
N ASP A 123 -7.56 37.06 39.37
CA ASP A 123 -6.18 36.59 39.19
C ASP A 123 -6.28 35.15 38.68
N ILE A 124 -5.67 34.88 37.53
CA ILE A 124 -5.50 33.53 37.02
C ILE A 124 -5.00 32.76 38.24
N PRO A 125 -5.79 31.83 38.79
CA PRO A 125 -5.27 30.95 39.81
C PRO A 125 -4.02 30.36 39.19
N ASP A 126 -2.87 30.50 39.84
CA ASP A 126 -1.78 29.57 39.63
C ASP A 126 -2.30 28.22 40.15
N ASP A 127 -3.21 27.60 39.40
CA ASP A 127 -3.66 26.24 39.60
C ASP A 127 -2.60 25.24 39.13
N GLY A 128 -1.49 25.73 38.58
CA GLY A 128 -0.29 24.94 38.32
C GLY A 128 -0.51 23.82 37.30
N GLU A 129 -1.60 23.85 36.54
CA GLU A 129 -1.81 22.96 35.41
C GLU A 129 -1.69 23.75 34.11
N ASP A 130 -0.47 24.24 33.82
CA ASP A 130 -0.08 24.47 32.44
C ASP A 130 -0.41 23.19 31.65
N ALA A 131 -1.16 23.32 30.55
CA ALA A 131 -1.54 22.18 29.72
C ALA A 131 -0.29 21.34 29.39
N ILE A 132 -0.26 20.11 29.89
CA ILE A 132 0.95 19.27 29.87
C ILE A 132 1.32 18.87 28.44
N PHE A 133 0.31 18.77 27.57
CA PHE A 133 0.44 18.62 26.13
C PHE A 133 -0.62 19.44 25.41
N GLU A 134 -0.29 19.93 24.23
CA GLU A 134 -1.24 20.42 23.23
C GLU A 134 -1.16 19.55 21.98
N ILE A 135 -2.31 19.19 21.40
CA ILE A 135 -2.41 18.44 20.14
C ILE A 135 -3.02 19.36 19.09
N THR A 136 -2.48 19.33 17.87
CA THR A 136 -3.03 20.09 16.73
C THR A 136 -3.28 19.18 15.57
N VAL A 137 -4.53 19.16 15.07
CA VAL A 137 -4.88 18.46 13.84
C VAL A 137 -4.65 19.42 12.67
N ASN A 138 -3.58 19.18 11.91
CA ASN A 138 -3.12 20.09 10.86
C ASN A 138 -3.87 19.85 9.55
N GLN A 139 -4.15 18.58 9.24
CA GLN A 139 -4.84 18.19 8.01
C GLN A 139 -5.61 16.89 8.20
N ILE A 140 -6.83 16.85 7.68
CA ILE A 140 -7.65 15.65 7.61
C ILE A 140 -7.91 15.35 6.13
N LYS A 141 -7.90 14.07 5.77
CA LYS A 141 -8.37 13.54 4.48
C LYS A 141 -9.23 12.31 4.72
N GLU A 142 -9.74 11.71 3.65
CA GLU A 142 -10.60 10.52 3.70
C GLU A 142 -9.97 9.33 4.43
N SER A 143 -8.66 9.12 4.32
CA SER A 143 -7.99 7.96 4.93
C SER A 143 -6.70 8.30 5.65
N SER A 144 -6.51 9.56 6.02
CA SER A 144 -5.30 10.02 6.71
C SER A 144 -5.51 11.28 7.52
N VAL A 145 -4.69 11.45 8.55
CA VAL A 145 -4.58 12.69 9.33
C VAL A 145 -3.11 13.08 9.46
N ILE A 146 -2.84 14.39 9.49
CA ILE A 146 -1.55 14.95 9.90
C ILE A 146 -1.78 15.76 11.16
N TYR A 147 -1.04 15.46 12.22
CA TYR A 147 -1.15 16.16 13.50
C TYR A 147 0.21 16.46 14.14
N SER A 148 0.20 17.29 15.17
CA SER A 148 1.37 17.68 15.94
C SER A 148 1.08 17.60 17.44
N VAL A 149 2.12 17.47 18.25
CA VAL A 149 2.07 17.38 19.72
C VAL A 149 3.16 18.28 20.31
N TYR A 150 2.75 19.13 21.25
CA TYR A 150 3.60 20.11 21.93
C TYR A 150 3.55 19.86 23.45
N PRO A 151 4.55 19.19 24.05
CA PRO A 151 4.66 19.09 25.49
C PRO A 151 5.08 20.42 26.12
N SER A 152 4.53 20.77 27.28
CA SER A 152 5.01 21.93 28.05
C SER A 152 6.40 21.70 28.66
N ASP A 153 6.69 20.45 29.08
CA ASP A 153 8.04 19.99 29.41
C ASP A 153 8.67 19.25 28.22
N THR A 154 9.52 19.96 27.47
CA THR A 154 10.20 19.41 26.30
C THR A 154 11.24 18.33 26.63
N GLN A 155 11.58 18.10 27.89
CA GLN A 155 12.47 17.01 28.33
C GLN A 155 11.70 15.76 28.77
N MET A 156 10.39 15.84 29.01
CA MET A 156 9.57 14.70 29.39
C MET A 156 9.40 13.73 28.23
N THR A 157 9.44 12.43 28.54
CA THR A 157 9.12 11.37 27.58
C THR A 157 7.61 11.12 27.53
N TYR A 158 7.09 10.90 26.32
CA TYR A 158 5.66 10.66 26.11
C TYR A 158 5.39 9.69 24.96
N LEU A 159 4.16 9.16 24.94
CA LEU A 159 3.60 8.46 23.80
C LEU A 159 2.50 9.32 23.19
N ASN A 160 2.43 9.33 21.85
CA ASN A 160 1.26 9.79 21.11
C ASN A 160 0.69 8.61 20.33
N LEU A 161 -0.61 8.42 20.44
CA LEU A 161 -1.34 7.27 19.92
C LEU A 161 -2.62 7.73 19.26
N LEU A 162 -3.19 6.87 18.41
CA LEU A 162 -4.44 7.13 17.70
C LEU A 162 -5.28 5.87 17.70
N MET A 163 -6.58 6.01 17.98
CA MET A 163 -7.56 4.94 17.85
C MET A 163 -8.91 5.47 17.37
N ASP A 164 -9.77 4.61 16.83
CA ASP A 164 -11.14 5.02 16.50
C ASP A 164 -11.92 5.36 17.78
N LYS A 165 -12.86 6.30 17.68
CA LYS A 165 -13.60 6.77 18.85
C LYS A 165 -14.46 5.68 19.48
N ALA A 166 -15.01 4.76 18.69
CA ALA A 166 -15.82 3.68 19.23
C ALA A 166 -14.98 2.80 20.18
N SER A 167 -13.74 2.45 19.81
CA SER A 167 -12.77 1.78 20.68
C SER A 167 -12.36 2.66 21.87
N TYR A 168 -12.15 3.95 21.65
CA TYR A 168 -11.82 4.91 22.72
C TYR A 168 -12.88 4.95 23.82
N ASP A 169 -14.16 4.92 23.43
CA ASP A 169 -15.31 5.01 24.33
C ASP A 169 -15.61 3.67 25.04
N MET A 170 -14.96 2.55 24.67
CA MET A 170 -15.10 1.27 25.38
C MET A 170 -14.39 1.24 26.74
N PHE A 171 -13.43 2.14 26.97
CA PHE A 171 -12.66 2.18 28.22
C PHE A 171 -13.36 3.03 29.28
N GLU A 172 -13.60 2.45 30.45
CA GLU A 172 -14.30 3.12 31.56
C GLU A 172 -13.48 4.25 32.20
N ASP A 173 -12.14 4.12 32.20
CA ASP A 173 -11.21 5.08 32.79
C ASP A 173 -9.81 5.04 32.13
N GLU A 174 -8.98 6.02 32.48
CA GLU A 174 -7.61 6.19 31.97
C GLU A 174 -6.63 5.09 32.42
N ASP A 175 -6.87 4.47 33.58
CA ASP A 175 -6.00 3.41 34.12
C ASP A 175 -6.16 2.12 33.31
N THR A 176 -7.40 1.78 32.99
CA THR A 176 -7.74 0.63 32.15
C THR A 176 -7.20 0.81 30.73
N ARG A 177 -7.30 2.04 30.19
CA ARG A 177 -6.74 2.41 28.89
C ARG A 177 -5.22 2.27 28.87
N PHE A 178 -4.54 2.84 29.86
CA PHE A 178 -3.08 2.71 30.00
C PHE A 178 -2.63 1.27 30.11
N ALA A 179 -3.32 0.45 30.91
CA ALA A 179 -3.02 -0.97 31.01
C ALA A 179 -3.18 -1.70 29.67
N ASN A 180 -4.19 -1.32 28.85
CA ASN A 180 -4.40 -1.87 27.52
C ASN A 180 -3.27 -1.50 26.56
N ASP A 181 -2.91 -0.21 26.50
CA ASP A 181 -1.79 0.27 25.68
C ASP A 181 -0.49 -0.46 26.06
N MET A 182 -0.19 -0.59 27.36
CA MET A 182 1.00 -1.31 27.82
C MET A 182 0.95 -2.81 27.50
N ALA A 183 -0.23 -3.43 27.52
CA ALA A 183 -0.39 -4.82 27.10
C ALA A 183 -0.11 -4.99 25.60
N TYR A 184 -0.58 -4.06 24.77
CA TYR A 184 -0.28 -4.03 23.33
C TYR A 184 1.23 -3.90 23.07
N PHE A 185 1.89 -2.91 23.66
CA PHE A 185 3.35 -2.76 23.53
C PHE A 185 4.10 -4.01 24.02
N ASN A 186 3.67 -4.62 25.12
CA ASN A 186 4.29 -5.86 25.62
C ASN A 186 4.13 -7.03 24.64
N GLN A 187 2.97 -7.16 23.98
CA GLN A 187 2.74 -8.18 22.96
C GLN A 187 3.65 -7.95 21.74
N VAL A 188 3.76 -6.71 21.27
CA VAL A 188 4.66 -6.34 20.16
C VAL A 188 6.12 -6.63 20.53
N ALA A 189 6.54 -6.31 21.76
CA ALA A 189 7.89 -6.57 22.23
C ALA A 189 8.21 -8.07 22.21
N GLN A 190 7.29 -8.90 22.73
CA GLN A 190 7.43 -10.36 22.72
C GLN A 190 7.52 -10.94 21.31
N ALA A 191 6.68 -10.45 20.38
CA ALA A 191 6.70 -10.89 18.99
C ALA A 191 8.03 -10.58 18.28
N ASN A 192 8.71 -9.51 18.70
CA ASN A 192 10.01 -9.10 18.17
C ASN A 192 11.21 -9.61 19.00
N GLY A 193 10.98 -10.41 20.04
CA GLY A 193 12.04 -10.94 20.91
C GLY A 193 12.72 -9.88 21.79
N MET A 194 12.02 -8.79 22.10
CA MET A 194 12.49 -7.64 22.87
C MET A 194 11.80 -7.55 24.25
N SER A 195 12.37 -6.79 25.17
CA SER A 195 11.67 -6.40 26.41
C SER A 195 10.73 -5.22 26.15
N LEU A 196 9.70 -5.06 27.00
CA LEU A 196 8.81 -3.89 26.95
C LEU A 196 9.60 -2.58 27.07
N GLU A 197 10.55 -2.51 28.00
CA GLU A 197 11.37 -1.31 28.22
C GLU A 197 12.14 -0.91 26.96
N GLU A 198 12.73 -1.88 26.26
CA GLU A 198 13.47 -1.63 25.01
C GLU A 198 12.53 -1.12 23.92
N LEU A 199 11.34 -1.71 23.78
CA LEU A 199 10.36 -1.23 22.82
C LEU A 199 9.86 0.19 23.15
N LEU A 200 9.61 0.49 24.42
CA LEU A 200 9.23 1.83 24.86
C LEU A 200 10.34 2.84 24.57
N ARG A 201 11.61 2.55 24.89
CA ARG A 201 12.75 3.42 24.53
C ARG A 201 12.80 3.79 23.04
N GLN A 202 12.33 2.89 22.16
CA GLN A 202 12.29 3.14 20.71
C GLN A 202 11.07 3.96 20.25
N ASN A 203 9.98 3.94 21.01
CA ASN A 203 8.71 4.59 20.63
C ASN A 203 8.45 5.91 21.36
N LEU A 204 9.02 6.09 22.55
CA LEU A 204 8.90 7.33 23.32
C LEU A 204 9.42 8.53 22.52
N LYS A 205 8.69 9.63 22.63
CA LYS A 205 9.03 10.94 22.08
C LYS A 205 9.50 11.87 23.19
N THR A 206 10.26 12.89 22.81
CA THR A 206 10.72 13.98 23.69
C THR A 206 10.73 15.26 22.85
N GLY A 207 10.38 16.39 23.45
CA GLY A 207 10.17 17.64 22.73
C GLY A 207 8.97 17.59 21.78
N ASN A 208 8.87 18.55 20.88
CA ASN A 208 7.74 18.65 19.95
C ASN A 208 7.78 17.51 18.92
N THR A 209 6.64 16.87 18.69
CA THR A 209 6.46 15.97 17.54
C THR A 209 5.57 16.67 16.54
N ILE A 210 6.05 16.88 15.31
CA ILE A 210 5.35 17.76 14.38
C ILE A 210 5.14 17.05 13.04
N GLY A 211 3.93 17.18 12.49
CA GLY A 211 3.58 16.61 11.19
C GLY A 211 3.54 15.09 11.18
N VAL A 212 3.10 14.46 12.29
CA VAL A 212 2.84 13.02 12.34
C VAL A 212 1.76 12.69 11.33
N SER A 213 2.13 11.90 10.31
CA SER A 213 1.20 11.43 9.30
C SER A 213 0.73 10.02 9.63
N VAL A 214 -0.57 9.85 9.84
CA VAL A 214 -1.20 8.54 10.00
C VAL A 214 -2.08 8.29 8.78
N THR A 215 -1.91 7.14 8.16
CA THR A 215 -2.67 6.70 6.97
C THR A 215 -3.49 5.46 7.28
N SER A 216 -4.23 4.98 6.29
CA SER A 216 -5.07 3.77 6.40
C SER A 216 -6.19 3.91 7.44
N LEU A 217 -6.67 5.14 7.65
CA LEU A 217 -7.87 5.40 8.43
C LEU A 217 -9.11 5.09 7.60
N THR A 218 -10.18 4.69 8.25
CA THR A 218 -11.49 4.50 7.62
C THR A 218 -12.11 5.85 7.31
N PRO A 219 -12.64 6.08 6.09
CA PRO A 219 -13.40 7.28 5.75
C PRO A 219 -14.65 7.46 6.60
N ASP A 220 -15.11 8.71 6.72
CA ASP A 220 -16.32 9.09 7.49
C ASP A 220 -16.37 8.46 8.89
N THR A 221 -15.23 8.40 9.56
CA THR A 221 -15.07 7.72 10.86
C THR A 221 -14.43 8.68 11.87
N GLU A 222 -14.97 8.69 13.08
CA GLU A 222 -14.45 9.50 14.19
C GLU A 222 -13.28 8.80 14.88
N TYR A 223 -12.22 9.54 15.13
CA TYR A 223 -10.96 9.09 15.72
C TYR A 223 -10.56 9.99 16.89
N CYS A 224 -9.72 9.44 17.77
CA CYS A 224 -9.08 10.15 18.86
C CYS A 224 -7.56 10.00 18.73
N ILE A 225 -6.86 11.13 18.60
CA ILE A 225 -5.43 11.23 18.94
C ILE A 225 -5.37 11.44 20.44
N TYR A 226 -4.45 10.77 21.13
CA TYR A 226 -4.26 10.99 22.56
C TYR A 226 -2.80 10.87 22.97
N VAL A 227 -2.44 11.63 24.00
CA VAL A 227 -1.06 11.79 24.47
C VAL A 227 -1.00 11.67 25.99
N TYR A 228 0.05 11.03 26.49
CA TYR A 228 0.40 11.02 27.91
C TYR A 228 1.90 10.82 28.10
N GLY A 229 2.44 11.42 29.16
CA GLY A 229 3.81 11.22 29.60
C GLY A 229 3.99 9.83 30.22
N VAL A 230 5.09 9.17 29.88
CA VAL A 230 5.42 7.81 30.37
C VAL A 230 6.92 7.56 30.26
N THR A 231 7.47 6.80 31.22
CA THR A 231 8.89 6.41 31.24
C THR A 231 9.14 5.13 30.43
N SER A 232 10.42 4.80 30.18
CA SER A 232 10.78 3.52 29.57
C SER A 232 10.38 2.31 30.42
N GLU A 233 10.23 2.49 31.74
CA GLU A 233 9.84 1.45 32.69
C GLU A 233 8.32 1.28 32.78
N ALA A 234 7.55 1.88 31.86
CA ALA A 234 6.10 1.87 31.81
C ALA A 234 5.44 2.56 33.04
N GLU A 235 6.09 3.58 33.60
CA GLU A 235 5.49 4.41 34.65
C GLU A 235 4.82 5.64 34.02
N ARG A 236 3.51 5.80 34.23
CA ARG A 236 2.76 6.95 33.71
C ARG A 236 3.12 8.22 34.49
N LEU A 237 3.43 9.30 33.77
CA LEU A 237 3.85 10.58 34.33
C LEU A 237 2.71 11.61 34.39
N THR A 238 1.72 11.51 33.49
CA THR A 238 0.64 12.49 33.33
C THR A 238 -0.73 11.81 33.14
N GLY A 239 -1.80 12.59 33.16
CA GLY A 239 -3.11 12.16 32.63
C GLY A 239 -3.12 12.10 31.09
N TYR A 240 -4.26 11.69 30.52
CA TYR A 240 -4.47 11.63 29.07
C TYR A 240 -4.98 12.96 28.52
N VAL A 241 -4.37 13.43 27.44
CA VAL A 241 -4.86 14.56 26.64
C VAL A 241 -5.42 14.00 25.33
N PRO A 242 -6.74 13.94 25.13
CA PRO A 242 -7.36 13.53 23.87
C PRO A 242 -7.66 14.70 22.94
N GLU A 243 -7.62 14.45 21.63
CA GLU A 243 -8.10 15.33 20.57
C GLU A 243 -8.89 14.50 19.55
N PHE A 244 -10.13 14.91 19.25
CA PHE A 244 -11.04 14.15 18.39
C PHE A 244 -11.16 14.79 17.02
N PHE A 245 -11.27 13.96 15.99
CA PHE A 245 -11.50 14.40 14.62
C PHE A 245 -12.29 13.36 13.84
N VAL A 246 -12.86 13.76 12.70
CA VAL A 246 -13.59 12.86 11.79
C VAL A 246 -12.89 12.88 10.44
N THR A 247 -12.56 11.71 9.89
CA THR A 247 -12.02 11.60 8.53
C THR A 247 -13.03 12.07 7.49
N GLU A 248 -12.55 12.56 6.36
CA GLU A 248 -13.46 12.98 5.29
C GLU A 248 -14.20 11.77 4.69
N SER A 249 -15.39 12.00 4.12
CA SER A 249 -16.07 10.98 3.33
C SER A 249 -15.43 10.86 1.95
N VAL A 250 -15.40 9.65 1.37
CA VAL A 250 -14.98 9.47 -0.02
C VAL A 250 -16.00 10.14 -0.95
N PRO A 251 -15.59 11.05 -1.85
CA PRO A 251 -16.53 11.71 -2.76
C PRO A 251 -17.24 10.70 -3.65
N PHE A 252 -18.58 10.72 -3.60
CA PHE A 252 -19.40 9.89 -4.48
C PHE A 252 -19.29 10.38 -5.94
N VAL A 253 -19.13 9.44 -6.86
CA VAL A 253 -19.08 9.69 -8.30
C VAL A 253 -20.33 9.10 -8.94
N ASP A 254 -21.11 9.96 -9.58
CA ASP A 254 -22.28 9.56 -10.38
C ASP A 254 -21.81 9.10 -11.77
N ILE A 255 -21.69 7.79 -11.94
CA ILE A 255 -21.20 7.14 -13.16
C ILE A 255 -21.92 5.81 -13.39
N ASP A 256 -22.22 5.53 -14.66
CA ASP A 256 -22.77 4.26 -15.11
C ASP A 256 -21.75 3.51 -15.97
N PHE A 257 -21.80 2.18 -15.95
CA PHE A 257 -20.99 1.33 -16.83
C PHE A 257 -21.89 0.42 -17.67
N ASP A 258 -21.73 0.46 -18.99
CA ASP A 258 -22.34 -0.52 -19.88
C ASP A 258 -21.43 -1.76 -19.97
N LEU A 259 -21.90 -2.87 -19.39
CA LEU A 259 -21.18 -4.14 -19.32
C LEU A 259 -21.63 -5.10 -20.42
N ASN A 260 -20.66 -5.51 -21.25
CA ASN A 260 -20.87 -6.30 -22.46
C ASN A 260 -20.04 -7.60 -22.46
N PRO A 261 -20.45 -8.63 -21.68
CA PRO A 261 -19.76 -9.92 -21.67
C PRO A 261 -19.96 -10.66 -23.00
N THR A 262 -18.85 -11.04 -23.62
CA THR A 262 -18.79 -11.91 -24.81
C THR A 262 -18.32 -13.29 -24.40
N VAL A 263 -19.18 -14.30 -24.56
CA VAL A 263 -18.93 -15.68 -24.14
C VAL A 263 -18.60 -16.56 -25.34
N ASN A 264 -17.44 -17.22 -25.31
CA ASN A 264 -17.04 -18.24 -26.27
C ASN A 264 -16.66 -19.54 -25.52
N GLY A 265 -17.65 -20.40 -25.27
CA GLY A 265 -17.45 -21.54 -24.37
C GLY A 265 -17.19 -21.05 -22.95
N ASN A 266 -16.09 -21.50 -22.35
CA ASN A 266 -15.67 -21.06 -21.01
C ASN A 266 -14.72 -19.86 -21.03
N HIS A 267 -14.28 -19.42 -22.21
CA HIS A 267 -13.52 -18.20 -22.39
C HIS A 267 -14.46 -17.00 -22.47
N VAL A 268 -14.23 -15.99 -21.64
CA VAL A 268 -15.10 -14.81 -21.54
C VAL A 268 -14.27 -13.55 -21.60
N VAL A 269 -14.73 -12.60 -22.41
CA VAL A 269 -14.24 -11.22 -22.44
C VAL A 269 -15.34 -10.33 -21.89
N ILE A 270 -15.06 -9.54 -20.87
CA ILE A 270 -16.00 -8.59 -20.27
C ILE A 270 -15.52 -7.20 -20.62
N GLU A 271 -16.26 -6.53 -21.49
CA GLU A 271 -16.03 -5.12 -21.82
C GLU A 271 -16.88 -4.23 -20.91
N ALA A 272 -16.28 -3.14 -20.43
CA ALA A 272 -16.95 -2.10 -19.67
C ALA A 272 -16.76 -0.76 -20.38
N ILE A 273 -17.86 -0.07 -20.64
CA ILE A 273 -17.87 1.27 -21.23
C ILE A 273 -18.40 2.25 -20.18
N PRO A 274 -17.54 3.08 -19.56
CA PRO A 274 -17.97 4.08 -18.60
C PRO A 274 -18.74 5.22 -19.27
N SER A 275 -19.66 5.86 -18.55
CA SER A 275 -20.32 7.08 -19.01
C SER A 275 -19.39 8.32 -19.01
N ASP A 276 -18.27 8.24 -18.28
CA ASP A 276 -17.19 9.22 -18.27
C ASP A 276 -15.82 8.50 -18.39
N ASP A 277 -15.16 8.67 -19.54
CA ASP A 277 -13.89 8.01 -19.87
C ASP A 277 -12.70 8.47 -19.01
N THR A 278 -12.87 9.47 -18.15
CA THR A 278 -11.79 10.00 -17.29
C THR A 278 -11.82 9.43 -15.87
N VAL A 279 -12.92 8.81 -15.47
CA VAL A 279 -13.09 8.27 -14.12
C VAL A 279 -12.44 6.89 -14.02
N PRO A 280 -11.51 6.69 -13.07
CA PRO A 280 -10.93 5.37 -12.82
C PRO A 280 -11.96 4.43 -12.19
N TYR A 281 -11.94 3.17 -12.63
CA TYR A 281 -12.85 2.12 -12.16
C TYR A 281 -12.18 0.76 -12.09
N VAL A 282 -12.82 -0.18 -11.39
CA VAL A 282 -12.45 -1.59 -11.39
C VAL A 282 -13.59 -2.42 -11.97
N MET A 283 -13.28 -3.57 -12.55
CA MET A 283 -14.25 -4.53 -13.06
C MET A 283 -13.78 -5.97 -12.82
N ASP A 284 -14.74 -6.86 -12.55
CA ASP A 284 -14.48 -8.29 -12.34
C ASP A 284 -15.79 -9.09 -12.51
N ALA A 285 -15.76 -10.41 -12.31
CA ALA A 285 -16.93 -11.27 -12.30
C ALA A 285 -16.92 -12.30 -11.16
N TYR A 286 -18.05 -12.44 -10.47
CA TYR A 286 -18.26 -13.43 -9.42
C TYR A 286 -19.17 -14.56 -9.89
N SER A 287 -18.93 -15.77 -9.38
CA SER A 287 -19.78 -16.93 -9.64
C SER A 287 -21.15 -16.75 -8.98
N GLY A 288 -22.21 -16.95 -9.75
CA GLY A 288 -23.61 -16.74 -9.33
C GLY A 288 -24.35 -15.72 -10.19
N ARG A 289 -25.66 -15.58 -9.94
CA ARG A 289 -26.55 -14.63 -10.62
C ARG A 289 -27.22 -13.69 -9.64
N GLY A 290 -27.49 -12.47 -10.10
CA GLY A 290 -28.21 -11.49 -9.30
C GLY A 290 -27.55 -11.23 -7.96
N ILE A 291 -26.21 -11.27 -7.95
CA ILE A 291 -25.43 -10.96 -6.76
C ILE A 291 -25.68 -9.49 -6.41
N ASP A 292 -25.87 -9.23 -5.12
CA ASP A 292 -26.11 -7.90 -4.61
C ASP A 292 -24.89 -6.99 -4.86
N GLY A 293 -25.15 -5.77 -5.35
CA GLY A 293 -24.11 -4.81 -5.70
C GLY A 293 -23.31 -4.36 -4.48
N GLU A 294 -23.95 -4.19 -3.33
CA GLU A 294 -23.26 -3.76 -2.11
C GLU A 294 -22.34 -4.86 -1.58
N TRP A 295 -22.81 -6.12 -1.63
CA TRP A 295 -21.94 -7.26 -1.32
C TRP A 295 -20.72 -7.33 -2.24
N LEU A 296 -20.90 -7.11 -3.55
CA LEU A 296 -19.78 -7.08 -4.51
C LEU A 296 -18.78 -5.97 -4.16
N LYS A 297 -19.29 -4.78 -3.83
CA LYS A 297 -18.49 -3.63 -3.41
C LYS A 297 -17.68 -3.95 -2.15
N GLU A 298 -18.31 -4.45 -1.09
CA GLU A 298 -17.63 -4.82 0.16
C GLU A 298 -16.59 -5.93 -0.04
N SER A 299 -16.95 -6.97 -0.81
CA SER A 299 -16.03 -8.08 -1.09
C SER A 299 -14.82 -7.59 -1.89
N TYR A 300 -15.03 -6.74 -2.88
CA TYR A 300 -13.94 -6.25 -3.73
C TYR A 300 -13.10 -5.18 -3.02
N GLN A 301 -13.69 -4.39 -2.13
CA GLN A 301 -12.96 -3.45 -1.26
C GLN A 301 -11.91 -4.19 -0.42
N THR A 302 -12.25 -5.39 0.08
CA THR A 302 -11.29 -6.23 0.82
C THR A 302 -10.10 -6.62 -0.05
N TYR A 303 -10.34 -7.04 -1.29
CA TYR A 303 -9.28 -7.35 -2.26
C TYR A 303 -8.39 -6.13 -2.55
N ILE A 304 -8.99 -4.95 -2.77
CA ILE A 304 -8.25 -3.70 -2.98
C ILE A 304 -7.34 -3.40 -1.78
N ASN A 305 -7.84 -3.57 -0.56
CA ASN A 305 -7.06 -3.35 0.66
C ASN A 305 -5.84 -4.30 0.72
N ASP A 306 -6.00 -5.57 0.35
CA ASP A 306 -4.90 -6.53 0.28
C ASP A 306 -3.85 -6.14 -0.76
N VAL A 307 -4.28 -5.67 -1.94
CA VAL A 307 -3.37 -5.15 -2.97
C VAL A 307 -2.60 -3.94 -2.46
N ILE A 308 -3.27 -2.98 -1.82
CA ILE A 308 -2.62 -1.79 -1.23
C ILE A 308 -1.62 -2.19 -0.15
N ASN A 309 -1.97 -3.15 0.71
CA ASN A 309 -1.09 -3.66 1.75
C ASN A 309 0.19 -4.28 1.17
N ILE A 310 0.07 -5.11 0.12
CA ILE A 310 1.22 -5.70 -0.56
C ILE A 310 2.13 -4.63 -1.14
N TYR A 311 1.56 -3.65 -1.85
CA TYR A 311 2.34 -2.56 -2.45
C TYR A 311 3.06 -1.72 -1.38
N THR A 312 2.37 -1.42 -0.28
CA THR A 312 2.95 -0.68 0.84
C THR A 312 4.08 -1.45 1.51
N MET A 313 3.95 -2.77 1.69
CA MET A 313 5.03 -3.64 2.18
C MET A 313 6.26 -3.64 1.26
N LEU A 314 6.06 -3.40 -0.04
CA LEU A 314 7.13 -3.27 -1.04
C LEU A 314 7.65 -1.83 -1.16
N GLY A 315 7.19 -0.90 -0.30
CA GLY A 315 7.61 0.50 -0.30
C GLY A 315 6.98 1.36 -1.41
N GLN A 316 5.88 0.91 -2.02
CA GLN A 316 5.13 1.66 -3.02
C GLN A 316 3.93 2.38 -2.41
N SER A 317 3.39 3.37 -3.13
CA SER A 317 2.23 4.14 -2.65
C SER A 317 0.91 3.40 -2.90
N ALA A 318 -0.11 3.68 -2.09
CA ALA A 318 -1.47 3.20 -2.32
C ALA A 318 -2.01 3.63 -3.70
N ALA A 319 -1.67 4.83 -4.15
CA ALA A 319 -2.07 5.32 -5.47
C ALA A 319 -1.46 4.48 -6.61
N ASP A 320 -0.24 3.97 -6.46
CA ASP A 320 0.37 3.08 -7.45
C ASP A 320 -0.28 1.70 -7.44
N ALA A 321 -0.68 1.22 -6.26
CA ALA A 321 -1.48 0.00 -6.12
C ALA A 321 -2.83 0.12 -6.84
N VAL A 322 -3.56 1.20 -6.61
CA VAL A 322 -4.85 1.49 -7.29
C VAL A 322 -4.66 1.57 -8.80
N LYS A 323 -3.66 2.32 -9.27
CA LYS A 323 -3.37 2.43 -10.71
C LYS A 323 -3.06 1.08 -11.37
N SER A 324 -2.53 0.12 -10.62
CA SER A 324 -2.21 -1.21 -11.16
C SER A 324 -3.44 -2.06 -11.50
N ILE A 325 -4.57 -1.81 -10.83
CA ILE A 325 -5.82 -2.55 -11.00
C ILE A 325 -6.93 -1.72 -11.67
N ALA A 326 -6.81 -0.39 -11.65
CA ALA A 326 -7.81 0.50 -12.21
C ALA A 326 -7.79 0.52 -13.76
N HIS A 327 -8.95 0.74 -14.34
CA HIS A 327 -9.21 1.00 -15.75
C HIS A 327 -9.64 2.46 -15.94
N VAL A 328 -9.40 3.02 -17.13
CA VAL A 328 -9.77 4.39 -17.50
C VAL A 328 -10.22 4.37 -18.96
N GLY A 329 -11.37 4.95 -19.27
CA GLY A 329 -12.01 4.83 -20.57
C GLY A 329 -12.55 3.41 -20.83
N PRO A 330 -13.04 3.13 -22.04
CA PRO A 330 -13.52 1.80 -22.40
C PRO A 330 -12.38 0.79 -22.35
N ASP A 331 -12.57 -0.29 -21.61
CA ASP A 331 -11.57 -1.35 -21.46
C ASP A 331 -12.26 -2.71 -21.31
N ALA A 332 -11.48 -3.79 -21.40
CA ALA A 332 -11.96 -5.14 -21.22
C ALA A 332 -11.00 -6.02 -20.43
N ILE A 333 -11.58 -6.93 -19.66
CA ILE A 333 -10.87 -8.02 -19.00
C ILE A 333 -11.21 -9.36 -19.68
N GLU A 334 -10.30 -10.32 -19.62
CA GLU A 334 -10.54 -11.66 -20.16
C GLU A 334 -10.10 -12.76 -19.20
N ALA A 335 -10.90 -13.83 -19.14
CA ALA A 335 -10.61 -15.01 -18.35
C ALA A 335 -11.25 -16.28 -18.91
N ASP A 336 -10.60 -17.40 -18.60
CA ASP A 336 -11.20 -18.72 -18.68
C ASP A 336 -11.89 -19.04 -17.36
N LEU A 337 -13.21 -19.01 -17.38
CA LEU A 337 -14.06 -19.26 -16.22
C LEU A 337 -14.46 -20.74 -16.14
N ASN A 338 -15.11 -21.15 -15.06
CA ASN A 338 -15.65 -22.51 -14.97
C ASN A 338 -16.72 -22.70 -16.05
N PRO A 339 -16.71 -23.81 -16.81
CA PRO A 339 -17.70 -24.03 -17.87
C PRO A 339 -19.09 -24.30 -17.31
N ASN A 340 -20.10 -24.04 -18.15
CA ASN A 340 -21.52 -24.28 -17.85
C ASN A 340 -21.95 -23.70 -16.49
N SER A 341 -21.41 -22.53 -16.15
CA SER A 341 -21.58 -21.89 -14.84
C SER A 341 -22.12 -20.48 -15.03
N ASP A 342 -22.89 -20.02 -14.05
CA ASP A 342 -23.44 -18.67 -14.04
C ASP A 342 -22.49 -17.68 -13.35
N TYR A 343 -22.44 -16.46 -13.86
CA TYR A 343 -21.60 -15.37 -13.34
C TYR A 343 -22.32 -14.03 -13.38
N THR A 344 -21.94 -13.14 -12.46
CA THR A 344 -22.33 -11.73 -12.43
C THR A 344 -21.07 -10.90 -12.62
N ALA A 345 -20.93 -10.24 -13.78
CA ALA A 345 -19.92 -9.21 -14.01
C ALA A 345 -20.33 -7.93 -13.28
N PHE A 346 -19.35 -7.13 -12.85
CA PHE A 346 -19.61 -5.81 -12.30
C PHE A 346 -18.51 -4.80 -12.65
N ALA A 347 -18.86 -3.52 -12.52
CA ALA A 347 -17.93 -2.40 -12.54
C ALA A 347 -18.36 -1.31 -11.55
N VAL A 348 -17.37 -0.62 -10.97
CA VAL A 348 -17.55 0.40 -9.93
C VAL A 348 -16.36 1.35 -9.91
N SER A 349 -16.58 2.65 -9.70
CA SER A 349 -15.49 3.63 -9.65
C SER A 349 -14.62 3.46 -8.39
N ILE A 350 -13.37 3.88 -8.48
CA ILE A 350 -12.39 3.80 -7.40
C ILE A 350 -11.65 5.13 -7.21
N SER A 351 -11.51 5.59 -5.98
CA SER A 351 -10.68 6.75 -5.63
C SER A 351 -9.18 6.42 -5.63
N LEU A 352 -8.31 7.44 -5.67
CA LEU A 352 -6.85 7.24 -5.64
C LEU A 352 -6.33 6.65 -4.32
N SER A 353 -7.10 6.77 -3.23
CA SER A 353 -6.84 6.14 -1.93
C SER A 353 -7.33 4.68 -1.87
N GLY A 354 -8.06 4.21 -2.88
CA GLY A 354 -8.47 2.82 -3.02
C GLY A 354 -9.87 2.50 -2.51
N TYR A 355 -10.73 3.50 -2.32
CA TYR A 355 -12.11 3.28 -1.91
C TYR A 355 -13.07 3.32 -3.09
N LEU A 356 -13.97 2.34 -3.14
CA LEU A 356 -15.04 2.26 -4.13
C LEU A 356 -16.12 3.31 -3.87
N ASN A 357 -16.43 4.14 -4.86
CA ASN A 357 -17.16 5.39 -4.63
C ASN A 357 -18.27 5.73 -5.64
N SER A 358 -18.81 4.73 -6.34
CA SER A 358 -20.06 4.85 -7.11
C SER A 358 -21.07 3.77 -6.71
N GLU A 359 -22.24 3.80 -7.35
CA GLU A 359 -23.11 2.63 -7.47
C GLU A 359 -22.42 1.53 -8.29
N VAL A 360 -22.82 0.28 -8.08
CA VAL A 360 -22.27 -0.88 -8.80
C VAL A 360 -23.13 -1.20 -10.01
N SER A 361 -22.54 -1.16 -11.21
CA SER A 361 -23.16 -1.68 -12.42
C SER A 361 -22.93 -3.18 -12.50
N THR A 362 -23.95 -3.97 -12.83
CA THR A 362 -23.85 -5.44 -12.90
C THR A 362 -24.44 -6.02 -14.18
N LYS A 363 -23.94 -7.19 -14.59
CA LYS A 363 -24.45 -7.96 -15.72
C LYS A 363 -24.28 -9.46 -15.53
N ASP A 364 -25.40 -10.16 -15.46
CA ASP A 364 -25.40 -11.62 -15.48
C ASP A 364 -25.04 -12.18 -16.86
N PHE A 365 -24.26 -13.26 -16.88
CA PHE A 365 -24.02 -14.11 -18.04
C PHE A 365 -23.81 -15.57 -17.61
N SER A 366 -23.77 -16.48 -18.58
CA SER A 366 -23.49 -17.90 -18.33
C SER A 366 -22.42 -18.36 -19.30
N THR A 367 -21.44 -19.11 -18.80
CA THR A 367 -20.41 -19.73 -19.63
C THR A 367 -20.98 -20.93 -20.37
N GLY A 368 -20.45 -21.18 -21.56
CA GLY A 368 -20.67 -22.43 -22.29
C GLY A 368 -19.76 -23.56 -21.79
N SER A 369 -19.82 -24.68 -22.50
CA SER A 369 -18.90 -25.80 -22.24
C SER A 369 -17.46 -25.43 -22.60
N ALA A 370 -16.50 -26.00 -21.86
CA ALA A 370 -15.09 -25.84 -22.15
C ALA A 370 -14.81 -26.29 -23.58
N GLN A 371 -14.08 -25.46 -24.34
CA GLN A 371 -13.73 -25.82 -25.70
C GLN A 371 -12.58 -26.81 -25.68
N PRO A 372 -12.64 -27.90 -26.46
CA PRO A 372 -11.47 -28.73 -26.71
C PRO A 372 -10.34 -27.85 -27.26
N SER A 373 -9.15 -28.01 -26.72
CA SER A 373 -7.95 -27.36 -27.24
C SER A 373 -7.35 -28.23 -28.34
N ASP A 374 -6.84 -27.60 -29.39
CA ASP A 374 -6.06 -28.28 -30.43
C ASP A 374 -4.55 -28.30 -30.10
N ASN A 375 -4.17 -27.89 -28.87
CA ASN A 375 -2.79 -27.91 -28.43
C ASN A 375 -2.21 -29.33 -28.43
N VAL A 376 -1.10 -29.52 -29.13
CA VAL A 376 -0.34 -30.77 -29.12
C VAL A 376 0.84 -30.59 -28.17
N ILE A 377 0.79 -31.30 -27.05
CA ILE A 377 1.81 -31.22 -26.00
C ILE A 377 2.79 -32.39 -26.16
N THR A 378 4.08 -32.09 -26.18
CA THR A 378 5.16 -33.08 -26.24
C THR A 378 6.02 -32.96 -24.99
N ILE A 379 6.29 -34.09 -24.32
CA ILE A 379 7.18 -34.16 -23.16
C ILE A 379 8.49 -34.78 -23.61
N GLU A 380 9.61 -34.14 -23.32
CA GLU A 380 10.95 -34.70 -23.53
C GLU A 380 11.74 -34.71 -22.23
N ILE A 381 12.29 -35.86 -21.85
CA ILE A 381 13.27 -35.95 -20.77
C ILE A 381 14.66 -35.66 -21.38
N THR A 382 15.18 -34.48 -21.10
CA THR A 382 16.40 -33.93 -21.73
C THR A 382 17.67 -34.39 -21.04
N LYS A 383 17.58 -34.69 -19.74
CA LYS A 383 18.70 -35.22 -18.95
C LYS A 383 18.17 -36.13 -17.85
N LEU A 384 18.93 -37.18 -17.57
CA LEU A 384 18.54 -38.17 -16.58
C LEU A 384 19.73 -38.61 -15.74
N GLU A 385 19.58 -38.45 -14.43
CA GLU A 385 20.57 -38.81 -13.41
C GLU A 385 19.92 -39.71 -12.35
N PRO A 386 20.69 -40.35 -11.46
CA PRO A 386 20.15 -41.31 -10.49
C PRO A 386 19.12 -40.73 -9.52
N ASP A 387 19.18 -39.43 -9.24
CA ASP A 387 18.33 -38.75 -8.25
C ASP A 387 17.64 -37.47 -8.76
N TYR A 388 17.77 -37.12 -10.04
CA TYR A 388 17.00 -36.06 -10.69
C TYR A 388 16.88 -36.26 -12.21
N ALA A 389 15.94 -35.55 -12.82
CA ALA A 389 15.79 -35.45 -14.28
C ALA A 389 15.57 -33.99 -14.69
N GLU A 390 15.99 -33.63 -15.89
CA GLU A 390 15.59 -32.38 -16.57
C GLU A 390 14.61 -32.73 -17.70
N TYR A 391 13.65 -31.85 -17.94
CA TYR A 391 12.64 -32.02 -18.98
C TYR A 391 12.44 -30.73 -19.78
N ALA A 392 11.92 -30.90 -20.99
CA ALA A 392 11.39 -29.86 -21.84
C ALA A 392 9.99 -30.23 -22.31
N ILE A 393 9.10 -29.26 -22.34
CA ILE A 393 7.75 -29.37 -22.89
C ILE A 393 7.66 -28.46 -24.10
N TYR A 394 7.12 -28.99 -25.19
CA TYR A 394 6.81 -28.24 -26.39
C TYR A 394 5.32 -28.27 -26.68
N THR A 395 4.79 -27.14 -27.14
CA THR A 395 3.38 -26.89 -27.40
C THR A 395 3.17 -26.32 -28.79
N THR A 396 2.01 -26.55 -29.40
CA THR A 396 1.69 -25.97 -30.72
C THR A 396 0.96 -24.64 -30.62
N ASN A 397 0.40 -24.33 -29.46
CA ASN A 397 -0.24 -23.06 -29.14
C ASN A 397 0.01 -22.70 -27.66
N ASN A 398 -0.51 -21.57 -27.20
CA ASN A 398 -0.27 -21.07 -25.84
C ASN A 398 -1.38 -21.42 -24.82
N ASP A 399 -2.30 -22.34 -25.16
CA ASP A 399 -3.38 -22.76 -24.28
C ASP A 399 -2.82 -23.38 -23.01
N GLN A 400 -3.48 -23.13 -21.87
CA GLN A 400 -3.03 -23.61 -20.58
C GLN A 400 -3.11 -25.14 -20.48
N TYR A 401 -2.09 -25.74 -19.86
CA TYR A 401 -2.03 -27.16 -19.59
C TYR A 401 -1.48 -27.46 -18.18
N ALA A 402 -1.84 -28.63 -17.68
CA ALA A 402 -1.40 -29.16 -16.41
C ALA A 402 -0.19 -30.07 -16.60
N LEU A 403 0.81 -29.91 -15.73
CA LEU A 403 1.96 -30.80 -15.59
C LEU A 403 1.92 -31.54 -14.25
N ALA A 404 2.28 -32.81 -14.26
CA ALA A 404 2.50 -33.60 -13.05
C ALA A 404 3.56 -34.68 -13.30
N ALA A 405 4.14 -35.21 -12.23
CA ALA A 405 4.98 -36.41 -12.31
C ALA A 405 4.71 -37.29 -11.09
N LEU A 406 4.68 -38.60 -11.28
CA LEU A 406 4.50 -39.59 -10.22
C LEU A 406 5.41 -40.80 -10.43
N ASP A 407 5.61 -41.58 -9.36
CA ASP A 407 6.13 -42.94 -9.47
C ASP A 407 5.15 -43.78 -10.28
N SER A 408 5.63 -44.49 -11.30
CA SER A 408 4.79 -45.27 -12.23
C SER A 408 3.87 -46.28 -11.52
N ARG A 409 4.30 -46.82 -10.37
CA ARG A 409 3.51 -47.78 -9.58
C ARG A 409 2.22 -47.18 -9.02
N GLN A 410 2.16 -45.86 -8.87
CA GLN A 410 0.97 -45.18 -8.38
C GLN A 410 -0.17 -45.15 -9.41
N VAL A 411 0.15 -45.33 -10.69
CA VAL A 411 -0.81 -45.27 -11.79
C VAL A 411 -0.91 -46.57 -12.57
N GLU A 412 -0.26 -47.64 -12.09
CA GLU A 412 -0.26 -48.94 -12.77
C GLU A 412 -1.68 -49.50 -12.89
N GLY A 413 -2.12 -49.74 -14.13
CA GLY A 413 -3.45 -50.27 -14.43
C GLY A 413 -4.60 -49.25 -14.35
N MET A 414 -4.33 -47.97 -14.07
CA MET A 414 -5.33 -46.91 -14.10
C MET A 414 -5.61 -46.46 -15.53
N ALA A 415 -6.87 -46.13 -15.82
CA ALA A 415 -7.25 -45.47 -17.07
C ALA A 415 -6.91 -43.96 -17.01
N ASP A 416 -6.74 -43.33 -18.18
CA ASP A 416 -6.29 -41.93 -18.27
C ASP A 416 -7.21 -40.94 -17.53
N ASP A 417 -8.52 -41.17 -17.57
CA ASP A 417 -9.52 -40.39 -16.83
C ASP A 417 -9.38 -40.52 -15.31
N GLN A 418 -9.06 -41.73 -14.83
CA GLN A 418 -8.80 -41.98 -13.40
C GLN A 418 -7.51 -41.30 -12.95
N ILE A 419 -6.47 -41.31 -13.80
CA ILE A 419 -5.20 -40.62 -13.53
C ILE A 419 -5.44 -39.11 -13.44
N ILE A 420 -6.07 -38.51 -14.45
CA ILE A 420 -6.36 -37.07 -14.46
C ILE A 420 -7.19 -36.67 -13.24
N ALA A 421 -8.25 -37.41 -12.92
CA ALA A 421 -9.08 -37.14 -11.75
C ALA A 421 -8.27 -37.21 -10.45
N ALA A 422 -7.36 -38.17 -10.31
CA ALA A 422 -6.49 -38.29 -9.14
C ALA A 422 -5.49 -37.12 -9.04
N LEU A 423 -4.94 -36.66 -10.16
CA LEU A 423 -4.02 -35.52 -10.20
C LEU A 423 -4.71 -34.21 -9.78
N ILE A 424 -5.92 -33.95 -10.30
CA ILE A 424 -6.71 -32.76 -9.99
C ILE A 424 -7.19 -32.78 -8.54
N ASN A 425 -7.86 -33.86 -8.11
CA ASN A 425 -8.49 -33.92 -6.78
C ASN A 425 -7.49 -33.88 -5.63
N ASN A 426 -6.24 -34.32 -5.86
CA ASN A 426 -5.18 -34.29 -4.86
C ASN A 426 -4.27 -33.06 -4.99
N ASN A 427 -4.60 -32.10 -5.86
CA ASN A 427 -3.83 -30.88 -6.11
C ASN A 427 -2.34 -31.18 -6.44
N LEU A 428 -2.13 -32.12 -7.36
CA LEU A 428 -0.81 -32.59 -7.81
C LEU A 428 -0.37 -31.98 -9.15
N ILE A 429 -1.16 -31.05 -9.69
CA ILE A 429 -0.89 -30.41 -10.97
C ILE A 429 -0.23 -29.05 -10.80
N THR A 430 0.61 -28.70 -11.77
CA THR A 430 1.16 -27.36 -11.97
C THR A 430 0.64 -26.82 -13.30
N LEU A 431 -0.01 -25.64 -13.28
CA LEU A 431 -0.52 -25.01 -14.50
C LEU A 431 0.57 -24.16 -15.17
N VAL A 432 0.68 -24.31 -16.48
CA VAL A 432 1.67 -23.64 -17.32
C VAL A 432 1.09 -23.33 -18.70
N ASN A 433 1.77 -22.46 -19.43
CA ASN A 433 1.44 -22.05 -20.80
C ASN A 433 2.72 -22.09 -21.63
N GLY A 434 2.58 -22.39 -22.92
CA GLY A 434 3.69 -22.40 -23.87
C GLY A 434 4.76 -23.45 -23.55
N ASP A 435 5.92 -23.29 -24.18
CA ASP A 435 7.07 -24.16 -24.00
C ASP A 435 7.74 -23.90 -22.65
N VAL A 436 8.05 -24.96 -21.90
CA VAL A 436 8.72 -24.85 -20.60
C VAL A 436 9.83 -25.86 -20.43
N THR A 437 10.86 -25.48 -19.68
CA THR A 437 11.89 -26.40 -19.20
C THR A 437 11.87 -26.46 -17.68
N GLY A 438 12.33 -27.58 -17.12
CA GLY A 438 12.43 -27.70 -15.68
C GLY A 438 13.14 -28.96 -15.23
N SER A 439 13.10 -29.17 -13.91
CA SER A 439 13.71 -30.31 -13.25
C SER A 439 12.75 -31.03 -12.30
N LEU A 440 12.97 -32.33 -12.15
CA LEU A 440 12.26 -33.23 -11.26
C LEU A 440 13.22 -33.74 -10.19
N TYR A 441 12.90 -33.47 -8.92
CA TYR A 441 13.69 -33.93 -7.78
C TYR A 441 12.89 -33.96 -6.46
N PRO A 442 13.34 -34.73 -5.46
CA PRO A 442 14.31 -35.82 -5.57
C PRO A 442 13.69 -37.07 -6.23
N LEU A 443 14.50 -37.83 -6.96
CA LEU A 443 14.13 -39.14 -7.51
C LEU A 443 14.87 -40.27 -6.79
N ALA A 444 14.28 -41.46 -6.76
CA ALA A 444 14.94 -42.68 -6.32
C ALA A 444 15.64 -43.34 -7.51
N SER A 445 16.87 -43.85 -7.32
CA SER A 445 17.64 -44.52 -8.37
C SER A 445 17.02 -45.85 -8.79
N GLY A 446 17.13 -46.22 -10.06
CA GLY A 446 16.58 -47.48 -10.59
C GLY A 446 15.05 -47.55 -10.51
N THR A 447 14.37 -46.40 -10.44
CA THR A 447 12.90 -46.31 -10.28
C THR A 447 12.30 -45.72 -11.54
N GLU A 448 11.19 -46.30 -12.01
CA GLU A 448 10.44 -45.82 -13.16
C GLU A 448 9.41 -44.78 -12.72
N TYR A 449 9.46 -43.62 -13.35
CA TYR A 449 8.56 -42.49 -13.17
C TYR A 449 7.78 -42.23 -14.45
N VAL A 450 6.68 -41.49 -14.32
CA VAL A 450 5.89 -41.01 -15.44
C VAL A 450 5.61 -39.53 -15.26
N MET A 451 5.88 -38.76 -16.31
CA MET A 451 5.50 -37.37 -16.42
C MET A 451 4.20 -37.27 -17.25
N PHE A 452 3.29 -36.43 -16.78
CA PHE A 452 1.97 -36.21 -17.37
C PHE A 452 1.85 -34.79 -17.89
N ALA A 453 1.18 -34.65 -19.04
CA ALA A 453 0.70 -33.37 -19.52
C ALA A 453 -0.70 -33.51 -20.13
N PHE A 454 -1.59 -32.55 -19.87
CA PHE A 454 -2.90 -32.47 -20.53
C PHE A 454 -3.42 -31.04 -20.47
N GLY A 455 -4.15 -30.62 -21.50
CA GLY A 455 -4.76 -29.30 -21.56
C GLY A 455 -5.77 -29.12 -20.43
N TYR A 456 -5.75 -27.97 -19.78
CA TYR A 456 -6.58 -27.69 -18.62
C TYR A 456 -6.93 -26.21 -18.56
N SER A 457 -8.22 -25.90 -18.65
CA SER A 457 -8.75 -24.53 -18.61
C SER A 457 -10.08 -24.51 -17.84
N GLY A 458 -10.26 -23.52 -16.96
CA GLY A 458 -11.50 -23.35 -16.20
C GLY A 458 -11.95 -24.58 -15.42
N GLY A 459 -11.01 -25.32 -14.80
CA GLY A 459 -11.34 -26.54 -14.05
C GLY A 459 -11.65 -27.78 -14.90
N THR A 460 -11.48 -27.72 -16.22
CA THR A 460 -11.86 -28.79 -17.15
C THR A 460 -10.71 -29.19 -18.06
N VAL A 461 -10.65 -30.49 -18.37
CA VAL A 461 -9.67 -31.09 -19.29
C VAL A 461 -10.02 -30.73 -20.74
N THR A 462 -9.07 -30.16 -21.47
CA THR A 462 -9.26 -29.68 -22.85
C THR A 462 -8.52 -30.50 -23.90
N THR A 463 -7.56 -31.35 -23.52
CA THR A 463 -6.89 -32.32 -24.42
C THR A 463 -6.76 -33.70 -23.77
N GLY A 464 -6.27 -34.70 -24.53
CA GLY A 464 -5.98 -36.03 -23.99
C GLY A 464 -4.73 -36.08 -23.09
N LEU A 465 -4.61 -37.13 -22.28
CA LEU A 465 -3.45 -37.33 -21.41
C LEU A 465 -2.20 -37.75 -22.21
N VAL A 466 -1.14 -36.96 -22.12
CA VAL A 466 0.20 -37.31 -22.58
C VAL A 466 0.98 -37.91 -21.41
N LYS A 467 1.70 -39.01 -21.69
CA LYS A 467 2.51 -39.74 -20.71
C LYS A 467 3.90 -39.97 -21.27
N GLU A 468 4.92 -39.60 -20.51
CA GLU A 468 6.32 -39.93 -20.83
C GLU A 468 6.93 -40.69 -19.66
N TYR A 469 7.31 -41.94 -19.91
CA TYR A 469 7.89 -42.83 -18.92
C TYR A 469 9.42 -42.78 -18.98
N PHE A 470 10.07 -42.76 -17.83
CA PHE A 470 11.52 -42.78 -17.73
C PHE A 470 11.98 -43.50 -16.48
N THR A 471 13.14 -44.17 -16.56
CA THR A 471 13.70 -44.95 -15.46
C THR A 471 15.06 -44.42 -15.07
N THR A 472 15.19 -43.92 -13.83
CA THR A 472 16.46 -43.36 -13.34
C THR A 472 17.58 -44.41 -13.37
N PRO A 473 18.81 -44.03 -13.74
CA PRO A 473 19.96 -44.93 -13.69
C PRO A 473 20.18 -45.52 -12.30
N SER A 474 20.68 -46.75 -12.27
CA SER A 474 21.15 -47.38 -11.03
C SER A 474 22.46 -46.74 -10.56
N GLY A 475 22.51 -46.22 -9.33
CA GLY A 475 23.74 -45.76 -8.69
C GLY A 475 23.60 -44.39 -8.03
N GLY A 476 23.37 -44.37 -6.72
CA GLY A 476 23.27 -43.17 -5.88
C GLY A 476 22.93 -43.59 -4.45
N THR A 477 23.31 -42.81 -3.43
CA THR A 477 23.06 -43.16 -2.01
C THR A 477 21.68 -42.71 -1.50
N SER A 478 20.81 -42.23 -2.38
CA SER A 478 19.57 -41.56 -2.01
C SER A 478 18.42 -42.56 -1.87
N SER A 479 18.13 -42.99 -0.64
CA SER A 479 16.90 -43.71 -0.28
C SER A 479 15.80 -42.71 0.07
N VAL A 480 15.27 -42.00 -0.92
CA VAL A 480 14.11 -41.13 -0.69
C VAL A 480 12.85 -42.00 -0.80
N GLY A 481 12.05 -42.04 0.27
CA GLY A 481 10.74 -42.69 0.26
C GLY A 481 9.79 -42.01 -0.74
N ALA A 482 8.65 -42.65 -1.06
CA ALA A 482 7.64 -42.14 -1.99
C ALA A 482 6.94 -40.85 -1.48
N GLY A 483 7.69 -39.75 -1.40
CA GLY A 483 7.21 -38.41 -1.10
C GLY A 483 6.78 -37.66 -2.36
N ARG A 484 6.26 -36.43 -2.18
CA ARG A 484 5.87 -35.55 -3.31
C ARG A 484 7.09 -35.25 -4.18
N LEU A 485 7.00 -35.55 -5.47
CA LEU A 485 7.96 -35.12 -6.47
C LEU A 485 7.84 -33.61 -6.65
N ASN A 486 8.95 -32.88 -6.61
CA ASN A 486 8.93 -31.44 -6.86
C ASN A 486 9.20 -31.20 -8.35
N LEU A 487 8.26 -30.52 -8.99
CA LEU A 487 8.44 -29.91 -10.31
C LEU A 487 8.98 -28.51 -10.08
N LYS A 488 10.22 -28.26 -10.51
CA LYS A 488 10.78 -26.90 -10.53
C LYS A 488 10.85 -26.42 -11.97
N LEU A 489 10.13 -25.33 -12.26
CA LEU A 489 10.19 -24.64 -13.54
C LEU A 489 11.41 -23.72 -13.55
N ASP A 490 12.24 -23.83 -14.58
CA ASP A 490 13.38 -22.94 -14.76
C ASP A 490 12.88 -21.67 -15.48
N ARG A 491 12.26 -20.76 -14.72
CA ARG A 491 11.83 -19.45 -15.22
C ARG A 491 13.00 -18.47 -15.11
N GLU A 492 13.28 -17.69 -16.15
CA GLU A 492 14.21 -16.55 -16.07
C GLU A 492 13.67 -15.40 -15.17
N THR A 493 12.40 -15.48 -14.73
CA THR A 493 11.79 -14.51 -13.82
C THR A 493 10.83 -15.20 -12.84
N PRO A 494 10.92 -14.92 -11.52
CA PRO A 494 9.92 -15.38 -10.56
C PRO A 494 8.62 -14.60 -10.77
N VAL A 495 7.57 -15.28 -11.22
CA VAL A 495 6.20 -14.74 -11.14
C VAL A 495 5.67 -15.09 -9.73
N PRO A 496 5.31 -14.11 -8.89
CA PRO A 496 4.71 -14.39 -7.60
C PRO A 496 3.38 -15.14 -7.79
N VAL A 497 3.28 -16.31 -7.17
CA VAL A 497 2.04 -17.10 -7.12
C VAL A 497 1.13 -16.46 -6.08
N LEU A 498 0.19 -15.64 -6.54
CA LEU A 498 -0.99 -15.30 -5.77
C LEU A 498 -2.06 -16.31 -6.18
N THR A 499 -2.38 -17.22 -5.26
CA THR A 499 -3.50 -18.16 -5.36
C THR A 499 -4.80 -17.39 -5.26
N ASP A 500 -5.32 -16.95 -6.39
CA ASP A 500 -6.73 -16.83 -6.73
C ASP A 500 -6.80 -16.61 -8.25
N TYR A 501 -7.88 -17.07 -8.90
CA TYR A 501 -8.06 -16.98 -10.35
C TYR A 501 -7.94 -15.51 -10.80
N LYS A 502 -6.77 -15.10 -11.28
CA LYS A 502 -6.55 -13.76 -11.81
C LYS A 502 -7.13 -13.67 -13.21
N ILE A 503 -8.16 -12.84 -13.36
CA ILE A 503 -8.58 -12.33 -14.67
C ILE A 503 -7.48 -11.38 -15.16
N ASN A 504 -7.04 -11.54 -16.40
CA ASN A 504 -5.96 -10.71 -16.96
C ASN A 504 -6.56 -9.47 -17.63
N LYS A 505 -5.95 -8.31 -17.37
CA LYS A 505 -6.21 -7.06 -18.11
C LYS A 505 -5.59 -7.17 -19.51
N LYS A 506 -6.30 -6.69 -20.54
CA LYS A 506 -5.82 -6.71 -21.92
C LYS A 506 -4.64 -5.79 -22.19
#